data_AF-A0A661XU33-F1
#
_entry.id   AF-A0A661XU33-F1
#
_cell.length_a   1.000
_cell.length_b   1.000
_cell.length_c   1.000
_cell.angle_alpha   90.00
_cell.angle_beta   90.00
_cell.angle_gamma   90.00
#
_symmetry.space_group_name_H-M   'P 1'
#
loop_
_entity.id
_entity.type
_entity.pdbx_description
1 polymer ?
#
loop_
_entity_poly.entity_id
_entity_poly.type
_entity_poly.pdbx_seq_one_letter_code
_entity_poly.pdbx_strand_id
1 'polypeptide(L)' 'HFFHNELPFGGANNSGIGKSHGFYGFQAFSNTKGVLKQTLPFSAIQLLYPPYTPSVKKWADIFMKYF' A
#
# COMPACT_ATOMS: atom_id res chain seq x y z
N HIS A 1 5.74 -6.96 -33.77
CA HIS A 1 5.28 -6.21 -32.59
C HIS A 1 5.55 -7.05 -31.32
N PHE A 2 6.84 -7.24 -30.98
CA PHE A 2 7.28 -8.21 -29.95
C PHE A 2 8.65 -7.85 -29.34
N PHE A 3 9.24 -6.70 -29.68
CA PHE A 3 10.66 -6.43 -29.42
C PHE A 3 10.92 -5.60 -28.17
N HIS A 4 9.88 -5.15 -27.46
CA HIS A 4 10.05 -4.32 -26.27
C HIS A 4 9.14 -4.78 -25.13
N ASN A 5 9.64 -5.75 -24.36
CA ASN A 5 8.93 -6.37 -23.23
C ASN A 5 8.71 -5.40 -22.05
N GLU A 6 9.49 -4.32 -21.99
CA GLU A 6 9.45 -3.33 -20.90
C GLU A 6 8.37 -2.24 -21.08
N LEU A 7 7.66 -2.23 -22.22
CA LEU A 7 6.62 -1.24 -22.47
C LEU A 7 5.23 -1.87 -22.23
N PRO A 8 4.39 -1.23 -21.39
CA PRO A 8 3.05 -1.73 -21.13
C PRO A 8 2.18 -1.51 -22.37
N PHE A 9 1.70 -2.59 -22.99
CA PHE A 9 0.82 -2.54 -24.15
C PHE A 9 -0.62 -2.78 -23.72
N GLY A 10 -1.52 -1.86 -24.05
CA GLY A 10 -2.92 -1.94 -23.70
C GLY A 10 -3.72 -0.74 -24.21
N GLY A 11 -5.03 -0.89 -24.22
CA GLY A 11 -5.94 0.17 -24.63
C GLY A 11 -6.16 1.24 -23.56
N ALA A 12 -6.91 2.27 -23.91
CA ALA A 12 -7.52 3.22 -22.99
C ALA A 12 -8.97 3.49 -23.42
N ASN A 13 -9.90 3.55 -22.46
CA ASN A 13 -11.32 3.81 -22.69
C ASN A 13 -11.94 2.86 -23.73
N ASN A 14 -12.41 3.40 -24.86
CA ASN A 14 -13.05 2.65 -25.94
C ASN A 14 -12.13 1.63 -26.63
N SER A 15 -10.81 1.76 -26.44
CA SER A 15 -9.81 0.83 -26.98
C SER A 15 -9.45 -0.32 -26.01
N GLY A 16 -10.04 -0.36 -24.81
CA GLY A 16 -9.81 -1.41 -23.79
C GLY A 16 -9.29 -0.87 -22.46
N ILE A 17 -9.38 -1.69 -21.40
CA ILE A 17 -8.91 -1.37 -20.04
C ILE A 17 -7.84 -2.38 -19.63
N GLY A 18 -6.76 -1.87 -19.04
CA GLY A 18 -5.63 -2.67 -18.60
C GLY A 18 -4.50 -2.70 -19.62
N LYS A 19 -3.30 -2.95 -19.13
CA LYS A 19 -2.09 -3.09 -19.93
C LYS A 19 -1.43 -4.40 -19.56
N SER A 20 -0.98 -5.13 -20.56
CA SER A 20 -0.22 -6.37 -20.40
C SER A 20 1.15 -6.20 -21.06
N HIS A 21 1.93 -7.28 -21.13
CA HIS A 21 3.31 -7.37 -21.60
C HIS A 21 4.37 -7.31 -20.48
N GLY A 22 5.38 -8.17 -20.59
CA GLY A 22 6.48 -8.30 -19.62
C GLY A 22 6.02 -8.31 -18.15
N PHE A 23 6.65 -7.46 -17.35
CA PHE A 23 6.34 -7.27 -15.93
C PHE A 23 4.90 -6.79 -15.68
N TYR A 24 4.35 -5.94 -16.56
CA TYR A 24 2.98 -5.42 -16.42
C TYR A 24 1.93 -6.51 -16.62
N GLY A 25 2.20 -7.48 -17.50
CA GLY A 25 1.38 -8.69 -17.63
C GLY A 25 1.40 -9.53 -16.35
N PHE A 26 2.58 -9.77 -15.78
CA PHE A 26 2.71 -10.48 -14.51
C PHE A 26 1.94 -9.77 -13.38
N GLN A 27 2.08 -8.44 -13.27
CA GLN A 27 1.36 -7.66 -12.26
C GLN A 27 -0.16 -7.69 -12.49
N ALA A 28 -0.63 -7.62 -13.74
CA ALA A 28 -2.05 -7.65 -14.07
C ALA A 28 -2.73 -9.00 -13.71
N PHE A 29 -1.99 -10.11 -13.77
CA PHE A 29 -2.50 -11.45 -13.42
C PHE A 29 -2.11 -11.91 -12.02
N SER A 30 -1.37 -11.10 -11.26
CA SER A 30 -0.98 -11.40 -9.88
C SER A 30 -1.85 -10.64 -8.89
N ASN A 31 -2.15 -11.27 -7.76
CA ASN A 31 -2.81 -10.60 -6.65
C ASN A 31 -1.75 -10.11 -5.64
N THR A 32 -1.54 -8.80 -5.55
CA THR A 32 -0.59 -8.21 -4.61
C THR A 32 -1.11 -8.36 -3.18
N LYS A 33 -0.52 -9.29 -2.43
CA LYS A 33 -0.84 -9.50 -1.01
C LYS A 33 -0.04 -8.54 -0.13
N GLY A 34 -0.74 -7.63 0.55
CA GLY A 34 -0.13 -6.80 1.61
C GLY A 34 0.24 -7.67 2.81
N VAL A 35 1.54 -7.76 3.12
CA VAL A 35 2.04 -8.45 4.31
C VAL A 35 2.77 -7.44 5.18
N LEU A 36 2.24 -7.18 6.38
CA LEU A 36 2.90 -6.36 7.38
C LEU A 36 3.74 -7.27 8.29
N LYS A 37 5.05 -7.08 8.30
CA LYS A 37 5.96 -7.76 9.24
C LYS A 37 6.38 -6.78 10.32
N GLN A 38 5.88 -6.96 11.53
CA GLN A 38 6.32 -6.20 12.69
C GLN A 38 7.52 -6.91 13.34
N THR A 39 8.72 -6.32 13.21
CA THR A 39 9.97 -6.92 13.72
C THR A 39 10.15 -6.74 15.23
N LEU A 40 9.56 -5.70 15.82
CA LEU A 40 9.70 -5.39 17.24
C LEU A 40 8.48 -5.90 18.04
N PRO A 41 8.69 -6.45 19.26
CA PRO A 41 7.59 -6.87 20.13
C PRO A 41 6.75 -5.69 20.62
N PHE A 42 7.26 -4.46 20.51
CA PHE A 42 6.56 -3.22 20.83
C PHE A 42 6.04 -2.58 19.54
N SER A 43 4.73 -2.68 19.31
CA SER A 43 4.07 -1.94 18.23
C SER A 43 3.87 -0.49 18.67
N ALA A 44 4.04 0.50 17.78
CA ALA A 44 3.54 1.86 18.04
C ALA A 44 2.02 1.86 18.32
N ILE A 45 1.31 0.85 17.82
CA ILE A 45 -0.11 0.60 18.11
C ILE A 45 -0.32 0.23 19.58
N GLN A 46 0.68 -0.30 20.28
CA GLN A 46 0.56 -0.59 21.71
C GLN A 46 0.42 0.66 22.57
N LEU A 47 0.92 1.81 22.08
CA LEU A 47 0.72 3.10 22.73
C LEU A 47 -0.70 3.66 22.52
N LEU A 48 -1.45 3.10 21.56
CA LEU A 48 -2.87 3.35 21.34
C LEU A 48 -3.78 2.35 22.08
N TYR A 49 -3.23 1.30 22.71
CA TYR A 49 -4.04 0.41 23.54
C TYR A 49 -4.39 1.09 24.88
N PRO A 50 -5.60 0.84 25.42
CA PRO A 50 -5.99 1.37 26.72
C PRO A 50 -5.04 0.85 27.83
N PRO A 51 -4.83 1.60 28.93
CA PRO A 51 -5.62 2.76 29.39
C PRO A 51 -5.18 4.08 28.76
N TYR A 52 -6.13 4.80 28.15
CA TYR A 52 -5.95 6.16 27.65
C TYR A 52 -5.77 7.16 28.80
N THR A 53 -4.57 7.20 29.36
CA THR A 53 -4.20 8.20 30.35
C THR A 53 -4.26 9.62 29.74
N PRO A 54 -4.51 10.67 30.53
CA PRO A 54 -4.62 12.05 30.01
C PRO A 54 -3.43 12.50 29.15
N SER A 55 -2.25 11.97 29.46
CA SER A 55 -1.00 12.16 28.72
C SER A 55 -1.05 11.53 27.32
N VAL A 56 -1.53 10.29 27.18
CA VAL A 56 -1.65 9.59 25.89
C VAL A 56 -2.66 10.30 24.97
N LYS A 57 -3.78 10.79 25.51
CA LYS A 57 -4.76 11.58 24.74
C LYS A 57 -4.14 12.87 24.19
N LYS A 58 -3.38 13.59 25.02
CA LYS A 58 -2.69 14.81 24.59
C LYS A 58 -1.70 14.55 23.45
N TRP A 59 -0.96 13.45 23.51
CA TRP A 59 -0.07 13.05 22.42
C TRP A 59 -0.83 12.65 21.15
N ALA A 60 -1.90 11.87 21.27
CA ALA A 60 -2.74 11.48 20.14
C ALA A 60 -3.37 12.70 19.44
N ASP A 61 -3.88 13.67 20.19
CA ASP A 61 -4.45 14.91 19.65
C ASP A 61 -3.40 15.76 18.91
N ILE A 62 -2.14 15.75 19.37
CA ILE A 62 -1.03 16.40 18.67
C ILE A 62 -0.70 15.66 17.37
N PHE A 63 -0.56 14.33 17.41
CA PHE A 63 -0.28 13.54 16.21
C PHE A 63 -1.36 13.70 15.13
N MET A 64 -2.64 13.70 15.51
CA MET A 64 -3.77 13.89 14.58
C MET A 64 -3.88 15.32 14.03
N LYS A 65 -3.26 16.31 14.68
CA LYS A 65 -3.30 17.71 14.22
C LYS A 65 -2.22 18.03 13.19
N TYR A 66 -1.09 17.31 13.23
CA TYR A 66 0.08 17.60 12.40
C TYR A 66 0.30 16.59 11.27
N PHE A 67 -0.44 15.48 11.26
CA PHE A 67 -0.44 14.47 10.20
C PHE A 67 -1.78 14.50 9.47
#